data_AF-A0A0D7KFB1-F1
#
_entry.id   AF-A0A0D7KFB1-F1
#
_cell.length_a   1.000
_cell.length_b   1.000
_cell.length_c   1.000
_cell.angle_alpha   90.00
_cell.angle_beta   90.00
_cell.angle_gamma   90.00
#
_symmetry.space_group_name_H-M   'P 1'
#
loop_
_entity.id
_entity.type
_entity.pdbx_description
1 polymer ?
#
loop_
_entity_poly.entity_id
_entity_poly.type
_entity_poly.pdbx_seq_one_letter_code
_entity_poly.pdbx_strand_id
1 'polypeptide(L)' 'MEIKQRLLPDGRSNKPSKPMIPQYITIHNTDNTKPDATAESHSRYVLNGSGGRQASWHYTVDDNEVYQHLRDNE' A
#
# COMPACT_ATOMS: atom_id res chain seq x y z
N MET A 1 5.12 17.22 -1.05
CA MET A 1 5.24 15.77 -1.27
C MET A 1 4.09 15.34 -2.17
N GLU A 2 4.38 14.64 -3.26
CA GLU A 2 3.38 14.17 -4.23
C GLU A 2 2.81 12.81 -3.78
N ILE A 3 1.49 12.59 -3.97
CA ILE A 3 0.85 11.29 -3.78
C ILE A 3 0.67 10.63 -5.15
N LYS A 4 1.39 9.54 -5.38
CA LYS A 4 1.34 8.75 -6.62
C LYS A 4 0.37 7.58 -6.46
N GLN A 5 -0.63 7.51 -7.32
CA GLN A 5 -1.59 6.41 -7.29
C GLN A 5 -1.06 5.21 -8.08
N ARG A 6 -0.87 4.08 -7.41
CA ARG A 6 -0.54 2.77 -8.00
C ARG A 6 -1.45 1.71 -7.38
N LEU A 7 -2.72 1.80 -7.74
CA LEU A 7 -3.78 0.99 -7.15
C LEU A 7 -3.65 -0.48 -7.53
N LEU A 8 -3.92 -1.35 -6.56
CA LEU A 8 -4.10 -2.78 -6.79
C LEU A 8 -5.25 -3.02 -7.78
N PRO A 9 -5.02 -3.79 -8.86
CA PRO A 9 -6.09 -4.22 -9.76
C PRO A 9 -7.16 -5.02 -9.01
N ASP A 10 -8.40 -4.91 -9.47
CA ASP A 10 -9.53 -5.67 -8.93
C ASP A 10 -9.31 -7.19 -9.10
N GLY A 11 -9.86 -8.00 -8.20
CA GLY A 11 -9.76 -9.47 -8.24
C GLY A 11 -8.44 -10.06 -7.73
N ARG A 12 -7.47 -9.24 -7.32
CA ARG A 12 -6.23 -9.72 -6.68
C ARG A 12 -6.53 -10.32 -5.30
N SER A 13 -5.85 -11.42 -4.96
CA SER A 13 -6.03 -12.11 -3.66
C SER A 13 -5.64 -11.26 -2.45
N ASN A 14 -4.73 -10.29 -2.63
CA ASN A 14 -4.33 -9.33 -1.61
C ASN A 14 -5.18 -8.05 -1.61
N LYS A 15 -6.27 -7.98 -2.39
CA LYS A 15 -7.20 -6.84 -2.41
C LYS A 15 -8.54 -7.22 -1.75
N PRO A 16 -8.90 -6.61 -0.61
CA PRO A 16 -10.14 -6.96 0.11
C PRO A 16 -11.42 -6.72 -0.70
N SER A 17 -11.46 -5.67 -1.53
CA SER A 17 -12.62 -5.28 -2.35
C SER A 17 -13.90 -5.09 -1.53
N LYS A 18 -13.79 -4.49 -0.34
CA LYS A 18 -14.93 -4.27 0.58
C LYS A 18 -15.16 -2.77 0.75
N PRO A 19 -16.38 -2.26 0.55
CA PRO A 19 -16.65 -0.84 0.77
C PRO A 19 -16.33 -0.41 2.22
N MET A 20 -15.70 0.76 2.37
CA MET A 20 -15.34 1.36 3.64
C MET A 20 -15.72 2.84 3.68
N ILE A 21 -16.19 3.30 4.83
CA ILE A 21 -16.23 4.72 5.20
C ILE A 21 -15.18 4.89 6.31
N PRO A 22 -13.99 5.44 6.03
CA PRO A 22 -12.91 5.48 7.01
C PRO A 22 -13.28 6.37 8.20
N GLN A 23 -13.20 5.81 9.41
CA GLN A 23 -13.44 6.53 10.67
C GLN A 23 -12.15 6.72 11.48
N TYR A 24 -11.08 5.99 11.13
CA TYR A 24 -9.82 5.94 11.86
C TYR A 24 -8.65 5.91 10.89
N ILE A 25 -7.46 6.30 11.39
CA ILE A 25 -6.17 6.16 10.70
C ILE A 25 -5.29 5.26 11.55
N THR A 26 -4.76 4.20 10.94
CA THR A 26 -3.81 3.29 11.59
C THR A 26 -2.42 3.52 11.02
N ILE A 27 -1.44 3.79 11.89
CA ILE A 27 -0.05 4.02 11.50
C ILE A 27 0.77 2.76 11.74
N HIS A 28 1.57 2.37 10.73
CA HIS A 28 2.50 1.26 10.79
C HIS A 28 3.90 1.72 10.40
N ASN A 29 4.92 0.97 10.82
CA ASN A 29 6.27 1.06 10.25
C ASN A 29 6.58 -0.24 9.49
N THR A 30 7.42 -0.14 8.45
CA THR A 30 7.72 -1.25 7.54
C THR A 30 8.54 -2.36 8.19
N ASP A 31 9.27 -2.01 9.27
CA ASP A 31 10.29 -2.85 9.90
C ASP A 31 11.35 -3.38 8.91
N ASN A 32 11.51 -2.69 7.77
CA ASN A 32 12.44 -3.05 6.72
C ASN A 32 13.50 -1.97 6.60
N THR A 33 14.66 -2.22 7.20
CA THR A 33 15.78 -1.27 7.28
C THR A 33 16.70 -1.29 6.06
N LYS A 34 16.36 -2.05 5.01
CA LYS A 34 17.20 -2.11 3.81
C LYS A 34 17.19 -0.76 3.08
N PRO A 35 18.34 -0.32 2.53
CA PRO A 35 18.43 0.97 1.83
C PRO A 35 17.49 1.11 0.62
N ASP A 36 17.10 -0.02 0.01
CA ASP A 36 16.21 -0.07 -1.15
C ASP A 36 14.73 -0.28 -0.79
N ALA A 37 14.38 -0.30 0.51
CA ALA A 37 13.01 -0.49 1.00
C ALA A 37 12.16 0.80 0.94
N THR A 38 12.21 1.51 -0.19
CA THR A 38 11.50 2.77 -0.43
C THR A 38 9.98 2.58 -0.51
N ALA A 39 9.22 3.69 -0.51
CA ALA A 39 7.78 3.67 -0.77
C ALA A 39 7.46 3.06 -2.14
N GLU A 40 8.30 3.33 -3.15
CA GLU A 40 8.18 2.71 -4.47
C GLU A 40 8.36 1.19 -4.43
N SER A 41 9.40 0.70 -3.72
CA SER A 41 9.64 -0.74 -3.58
C SER A 41 8.47 -1.45 -2.91
N HIS A 42 7.84 -0.83 -1.91
CA HIS A 42 6.62 -1.35 -1.29
C HIS A 42 5.42 -1.32 -2.24
N SER A 43 5.27 -0.29 -3.07
CA SER A 43 4.24 -0.27 -4.12
C SER A 43 4.39 -1.45 -5.09
N ARG A 44 5.63 -1.71 -5.55
CA ARG A 44 5.93 -2.89 -6.39
C ARG A 44 5.64 -4.20 -5.67
N TYR A 45 6.02 -4.33 -4.39
CA TYR A 45 5.73 -5.52 -3.58
C TYR A 45 4.23 -5.81 -3.48
N VAL A 46 3.41 -4.79 -3.22
CA VAL A 46 1.95 -4.93 -3.14
C VAL A 46 1.39 -5.34 -4.50
N LEU A 47 1.79 -4.70 -5.60
CA LEU A 47 1.37 -5.06 -6.96
C LEU A 47 1.79 -6.49 -7.36
N ASN A 48 2.93 -6.96 -6.85
CA ASN A 48 3.44 -8.31 -7.06
C ASN A 48 2.80 -9.37 -6.13
N GLY A 49 1.68 -9.04 -5.49
CA GLY A 49 0.89 -9.99 -4.72
C GLY A 49 1.36 -10.19 -3.27
N SER A 50 2.07 -9.21 -2.72
CA SER A 50 2.46 -9.18 -1.29
C SER A 50 3.16 -10.47 -0.81
N GLY A 51 4.00 -11.07 -1.66
CA GLY A 51 4.69 -12.32 -1.35
C GLY A 51 3.74 -13.50 -1.09
N GLY A 52 2.55 -13.50 -1.70
CA GLY A 52 1.53 -14.54 -1.51
C GLY A 52 0.63 -14.31 -0.28
N ARG A 53 0.85 -13.25 0.50
CA ARG A 53 0.02 -12.91 1.66
C ARG A 53 -1.25 -12.18 1.22
N GLN A 54 -2.34 -12.39 1.96
CA GLN A 54 -3.54 -11.55 1.88
C GLN A 54 -3.33 -10.25 2.66
N ALA A 55 -2.33 -9.46 2.27
CA ALA A 55 -1.94 -8.23 2.95
C ALA A 55 -1.86 -7.06 1.97
N SER A 56 -2.55 -5.98 2.30
CA SER A 56 -2.50 -4.69 1.62
C SER A 56 -2.84 -3.57 2.61
N TRP A 57 -2.53 -2.34 2.23
CA TRP A 57 -2.78 -1.13 3.00
C TRP A 57 -2.90 0.06 2.05
N HIS A 58 -3.43 1.18 2.52
CA HIS A 58 -3.74 2.32 1.66
C HIS A 58 -2.51 3.06 1.18
N TYR A 59 -1.56 3.37 2.07
CA TYR A 59 -0.44 4.25 1.76
C TYR A 59 0.91 3.74 2.28
N THR A 60 1.96 3.92 1.48
CA THR A 60 3.35 3.89 1.97
C THR A 60 3.99 5.25 1.76
N VAL A 61 4.71 5.74 2.77
CA VAL A 61 5.37 7.04 2.79
C VAL A 61 6.87 6.83 3.04
N ASP A 62 7.72 7.53 2.29
CA ASP A 62 9.14 7.71 2.61
C ASP A 62 9.52 9.20 2.63
N ASP A 63 10.82 9.50 2.64
CA ASP A 63 11.37 10.86 2.69
C ASP A 63 11.16 11.67 1.40
N ASN A 64 10.77 11.03 0.29
CA ASN A 64 10.67 11.64 -1.03
C ASN A 64 9.23 11.63 -1.58
N GLU A 65 8.49 10.54 -1.39
CA GLU A 65 7.22 10.31 -2.07
C GLU A 65 6.23 9.44 -1.28
N VAL A 66 4.96 9.47 -1.72
CA VAL A 66 3.88 8.64 -1.19
C VAL A 66 3.28 7.80 -2.31
N TYR A 67 3.04 6.52 -2.05
CA TYR A 67 2.27 5.65 -2.94
C TYR A 67 0.95 5.23 -2.30
N GLN A 68 -0.14 5.40 -3.05
CA GLN A 68 -1.45 4.87 -2.71
C GLN A 68 -1.71 3.53 -3.43
N HIS A 69 -2.03 2.48 -2.68
CA HIS A 69 -2.23 1.12 -3.19
C HIS A 69 -3.70 0.67 -3.20
N LEU A 70 -4.53 1.25 -2.33
CA LEU A 70 -5.98 1.03 -2.24
C LEU A 70 -6.71 2.36 -2.25
N ARG A 71 -7.94 2.38 -2.77
CA ARG A 71 -8.80 3.57 -2.66
C ARG A 71 -9.19 3.75 -1.19
N ASP A 72 -9.44 4.99 -0.77
CA ASP A 72 -9.78 5.27 0.64
C ASP A 72 -11.15 4.72 1.06
N ASN A 73 -11.97 4.36 0.09
CA ASN A 73 -13.31 3.80 0.29
C ASN A 73 -13.35 2.27 0.20
N GLU A 74 -12.20 1.60 0.32
CA GLU A 74 -12.09 0.13 0.35
C GLU A 74 -11.10 -0.42 1.36
#